data_AF-A0A914ZE18-F1
#
_entry.id   AF-A0A914ZE18-F1
#
_cell.length_a   1.000
_cell.length_b   1.000
_cell.length_c   1.000
_cell.angle_alpha   90.00
_cell.angle_beta   90.00
_cell.angle_gamma   90.00
#
_symmetry.space_group_name_H-M   'P 1'
#
loop_
_entity.id
_entity.type
_entity.pdbx_description
1 polymer ?
#
loop_
_entity_poly.entity_id
_entity_poly.type
_entity_poly.pdbx_seq_one_letter_code
_entity_poly.pdbx_strand_id
1 'polypeptide(L)'
;MEKFLKRTAVPGSSSAAAHRTVNAGTTEVEIGQKQVRGVNISMRSTRANIENTKQLLNIAKLFDVKGEVQQIEFSSPLLSGDYRLIEVDPKLADRIESGERLVFRGELDDNAVLCTKQETYQVKEAETSNTFLVLPAVHFANEIGGGDHFLTSRKVVAMHSGYVELRKLDVVSLNRLKELLRENELDWDESENPEQEGKSYTLDDLLDVVQMSEEQLMNALHHLPVIHQHGYIRMLSSSYRDRLLMELTECCDDEDEPLIEVKSICIEAFSEAVARRNPTRSVPSEAIRWLINTHCSRIIDDDGKERFALDDRAVCRSKASQLLRAAVRFEYSAFEKLLRQMLPEGIEMKDEYLNGLALVDDSLTRGKTIRYANIEDMPDDEYKRLQLLFSIRPKWKLTEIEHFLTDLCPTSRATSEMLAKYCRHSTVGGERYVVALK
;
A
#
# COMPACT_ATOMS: atom_id res chain seq x y z
N MET A 1 -4.27 -9.50 29.15
CA MET A 1 -3.62 -8.20 28.86
C MET A 1 -3.04 -7.55 30.12
N GLU A 2 -2.27 -8.29 30.93
CA GLU A 2 -1.67 -7.74 32.17
C GLU A 2 -0.13 -7.77 32.19
N LYS A 3 0.52 -8.09 31.07
CA LYS A 3 2.00 -8.14 30.97
C LYS A 3 2.67 -6.95 30.28
N PHE A 4 1.92 -5.95 29.82
CA PHE A 4 2.48 -4.82 29.07
C PHE A 4 2.74 -3.54 29.90
N LEU A 5 2.49 -3.55 31.21
CA LEU A 5 2.56 -2.34 32.06
C LEU A 5 3.89 -2.11 32.79
N LYS A 6 4.99 -2.81 32.45
CA LYS A 6 6.29 -2.54 33.09
C LYS A 6 7.45 -2.56 32.11
N ARG A 7 7.73 -1.41 31.49
CA ARG A 7 9.09 -1.02 31.08
C ARG A 7 9.37 0.40 31.56
N THR A 8 10.35 0.49 32.44
CA THR A 8 10.99 1.71 32.96
C THR A 8 11.76 2.42 31.86
N ALA A 9 11.63 3.75 31.78
CA ALA A 9 12.39 4.60 30.86
C ALA A 9 13.88 4.64 31.23
N VAL A 10 14.75 4.53 30.21
CA VAL A 10 16.19 4.82 30.26
C VAL A 10 16.39 6.20 29.61
N PRO A 11 17.22 7.11 30.17
CA PRO A 11 17.37 8.46 29.64
C PRO A 11 18.38 8.51 28.48
N GLY A 12 17.98 9.09 27.34
CA GLY A 12 18.81 9.24 26.15
C GLY A 12 18.63 10.59 25.44
N SER A 13 19.66 11.43 25.58
CA SER A 13 20.17 12.49 24.69
C SER A 13 19.20 13.44 23.96
N SER A 14 19.28 14.70 24.40
CA SER A 14 18.71 15.89 23.76
C SER A 14 19.33 16.20 22.40
N SER A 15 18.48 16.34 21.38
CA SER A 15 18.71 17.14 20.17
C SER A 15 17.58 18.18 20.09
N ALA A 16 17.97 19.46 20.14
CA ALA A 16 17.06 20.58 20.32
C ALA A 16 16.38 21.00 19.01
N ALA A 17 15.07 20.76 18.91
CA ALA A 17 14.18 21.53 18.05
C ALA A 17 13.24 22.34 18.94
N ALA A 18 13.27 23.66 18.76
CA ALA A 18 12.64 24.63 19.64
C ALA A 18 11.10 24.58 19.59
N HIS A 19 10.49 23.73 20.42
CA HIS A 19 9.11 23.91 20.83
C HIS A 19 9.04 25.03 21.86
N ARG A 20 8.26 26.07 21.56
CA ARG A 20 7.87 27.10 22.52
C ARG A 20 7.11 26.44 23.66
N THR A 21 7.82 26.17 24.74
CA THR A 21 7.26 25.82 26.05
C THR A 21 6.55 27.07 26.56
N VAL A 22 5.22 27.05 26.55
CA VAL A 22 4.44 28.01 27.33
C VAL A 22 4.61 27.58 28.78
N ASN A 23 5.47 28.29 29.52
CA ASN A 23 5.64 28.14 30.95
C ASN A 23 4.27 28.11 31.62
N ALA A 24 3.98 27.02 32.34
CA ALA A 24 2.93 26.97 33.35
C ALA A 24 3.35 27.86 34.54
N GLY A 25 3.33 29.17 34.32
CA GLY A 25 3.22 30.13 35.41
C GLY A 25 1.83 29.96 35.99
N THR A 26 1.77 29.58 37.27
CA THR A 26 0.59 29.72 38.13
C THR A 26 0.10 31.17 38.04
N THR A 27 -0.75 31.40 37.06
CA THR A 27 -1.55 32.60 36.95
C THR A 27 -2.89 32.15 37.47
N GLU A 28 -3.17 32.47 38.73
CA GLU A 28 -4.55 32.47 39.21
C GLU A 28 -5.32 33.36 38.23
N VAL A 29 -6.07 32.74 37.33
CA VAL A 29 -6.99 33.48 36.48
C VAL A 29 -8.08 33.97 37.42
N GLU A 30 -7.99 35.25 37.79
CA GLU A 30 -9.12 35.97 38.37
C GLU A 30 -10.29 35.85 37.39
N ILE A 31 -11.20 34.93 37.69
CA ILE A 31 -12.48 34.81 36.99
C ILE A 31 -13.22 36.10 37.31
N GLY A 32 -13.19 37.05 36.37
CA GLY A 32 -13.89 38.32 36.49
C GLY A 32 -15.35 38.09 36.93
N GLN A 33 -15.69 38.58 38.11
CA GLN A 33 -17.05 38.58 38.62
C GLN A 33 -17.89 39.55 37.77
N LYS A 34 -18.45 39.08 36.66
CA LYS A 34 -19.58 39.79 36.03
C LYS A 34 -20.80 39.61 36.93
N GLN A 35 -20.95 40.53 37.90
CA GLN A 35 -22.19 40.68 38.65
C GLN A 35 -23.31 41.11 37.68
N VAL A 36 -24.37 40.32 37.62
CA VAL A 36 -25.60 40.69 36.92
C VAL A 36 -26.42 41.55 37.89
N ARG A 37 -26.78 42.77 37.49
CA ARG A 37 -27.42 43.76 38.39
C ARG A 37 -28.69 43.19 39.04
N GLY A 38 -28.74 43.20 40.37
CA GLY A 38 -29.94 42.97 41.19
C GLY A 38 -29.98 41.68 42.00
N VAL A 39 -29.09 40.71 41.73
CA VAL A 39 -29.01 39.45 42.49
C VAL A 39 -27.54 39.06 42.65
N ASN A 40 -27.10 38.75 43.87
CA ASN A 40 -25.68 38.47 44.20
C ASN A 40 -25.28 37.03 43.80
N ILE A 41 -25.65 36.59 42.59
CA ILE A 41 -25.30 35.28 42.04
C ILE A 41 -24.04 35.43 41.20
N SER A 42 -22.99 34.71 41.59
CA SER A 42 -21.78 34.54 40.79
C SER A 42 -21.79 33.18 40.08
N MET A 43 -21.03 33.05 38.99
CA MET A 43 -20.82 31.74 38.34
C MET A 43 -20.24 30.68 39.29
N ARG A 44 -19.51 31.09 40.33
CA ARG A 44 -19.02 30.18 41.37
C ARG A 44 -20.12 29.71 42.30
N SER A 45 -21.10 30.55 42.61
CA SER A 45 -22.19 30.22 43.54
C SER A 45 -23.26 29.32 42.92
N THR A 46 -23.28 29.12 41.60
CA THR A 46 -24.16 28.15 40.92
C THR A 46 -23.59 26.74 40.89
N ARG A 47 -22.28 26.57 41.12
CA ARG A 47 -21.62 25.26 41.11
C ARG A 47 -22.26 24.34 42.16
N ALA A 48 -22.74 23.17 41.72
CA ALA A 48 -23.47 22.21 42.56
C ALA A 48 -24.67 22.80 43.35
N ASN A 49 -25.20 23.95 42.94
CA ASN A 49 -26.33 24.62 43.60
C ASN A 49 -27.48 24.83 42.62
N ILE A 50 -28.51 23.98 42.73
CA ILE A 50 -29.66 23.96 41.83
C ILE A 50 -30.50 25.24 41.93
N GLU A 51 -30.64 25.83 43.12
CA GLU A 51 -31.48 27.00 43.35
C GLU A 51 -30.86 28.25 42.71
N ASN A 52 -29.56 28.46 42.96
CA ASN A 52 -28.82 29.54 42.31
C ASN A 52 -28.78 29.37 40.78
N THR A 53 -28.74 28.12 40.31
CA THR A 53 -28.79 27.81 38.88
C THR A 53 -30.16 28.13 38.28
N LYS A 54 -31.27 27.77 38.95
CA LYS A 54 -32.64 28.14 38.54
C LYS A 54 -32.82 29.65 38.49
N GLN A 55 -32.31 30.38 39.49
CA GLN A 55 -32.33 31.84 39.50
C GLN A 55 -31.53 32.44 38.34
N LEU A 56 -30.34 31.90 38.04
CA LEU A 56 -29.55 32.33 36.87
C LEU A 56 -30.29 32.09 35.55
N LEU A 57 -30.92 30.93 35.37
CA LEU A 57 -31.72 30.61 34.18
C LEU A 57 -32.91 31.57 34.02
N ASN A 58 -33.60 31.88 35.12
CA ASN A 58 -34.69 32.88 35.13
C ASN A 58 -34.20 34.28 34.73
N ILE A 59 -33.06 34.73 35.25
CA ILE A 59 -32.45 36.02 34.87
C ILE A 59 -32.08 36.03 33.38
N ALA A 60 -31.54 34.93 32.87
CA ALA A 60 -31.18 34.76 31.47
C ALA A 60 -32.40 34.57 30.54
N LYS A 61 -33.63 34.53 31.10
CA LYS A 61 -34.88 34.28 30.38
C LYS A 61 -34.93 32.94 29.63
N LEU A 62 -34.25 31.93 30.18
CA LEU A 62 -34.22 30.56 29.65
C LEU A 62 -35.28 29.73 30.39
N PHE A 63 -36.54 29.88 29.99
CA PHE A 63 -37.70 29.31 30.69
C PHE A 63 -38.10 27.89 30.23
N ASP A 64 -37.55 27.43 29.10
CA ASP A 64 -37.89 26.15 28.47
C ASP A 64 -36.92 25.00 28.79
N VAL A 65 -36.01 25.20 29.75
CA VAL A 65 -35.13 24.12 30.22
C VAL A 65 -36.00 23.18 31.06
N LYS A 66 -36.11 21.90 30.68
CA LYS A 66 -36.81 20.86 31.43
C LYS A 66 -35.84 19.70 31.65
N GLY A 67 -35.84 19.12 32.85
CA GLY A 67 -34.97 18.00 33.19
C GLY A 67 -33.55 18.42 33.63
N GLU A 68 -32.52 17.80 33.07
CA GLU A 68 -31.14 17.91 33.54
C GLU A 68 -30.46 19.24 33.17
N VAL A 69 -29.77 19.85 34.13
CA VAL A 69 -28.82 20.94 33.87
C VAL A 69 -27.40 20.42 34.02
N GLN A 70 -26.69 20.33 32.91
CA GLN A 70 -25.33 19.80 32.86
C GLN A 70 -24.29 20.93 33.04
N GLN A 71 -23.57 20.89 34.15
CA GLN A 71 -22.48 21.81 34.48
C GLN A 71 -21.17 21.27 33.89
N ILE A 72 -20.67 21.92 32.84
CA ILE A 72 -19.42 21.55 32.19
C ILE A 72 -18.24 22.12 33.00
N GLU A 73 -17.34 21.25 33.42
CA GLU A 73 -16.14 21.60 34.16
C GLU A 73 -14.90 20.92 33.55
N PHE A 74 -13.74 21.55 33.61
CA PHE A 74 -12.50 20.89 33.22
C PHE A 74 -12.09 19.83 34.23
N SER A 75 -11.61 18.69 33.74
CA SER A 75 -10.86 17.74 34.56
C SER A 75 -9.49 18.33 34.93
N SER A 76 -8.91 17.83 36.01
CA SER A 76 -7.55 18.16 36.43
C SER A 76 -6.87 16.87 36.87
N PRO A 77 -5.87 16.36 36.13
CA PRO A 77 -5.31 16.92 34.89
C PRO A 77 -6.25 16.73 33.67
N LEU A 78 -6.05 17.55 32.63
CA LEU A 78 -6.58 17.27 31.29
C LEU A 78 -5.73 16.18 30.64
N LEU A 79 -6.39 15.19 30.04
CA LEU A 79 -5.77 14.02 29.44
C LEU A 79 -5.68 14.14 27.92
N SER A 80 -5.50 15.34 27.36
CA SER A 80 -5.43 15.54 25.90
C SER A 80 -4.33 14.73 25.20
N GLY A 81 -3.30 14.27 25.91
CA GLY A 81 -2.31 13.35 25.37
C GLY A 81 -2.85 11.94 25.11
N ASP A 82 -3.85 11.51 25.87
CA ASP A 82 -4.36 10.14 25.89
C ASP A 82 -5.48 9.91 24.86
N TYR A 83 -6.02 11.00 24.29
CA TYR A 83 -7.09 10.95 23.31
C TYR A 83 -6.64 11.53 21.95
N ARG A 84 -7.20 10.97 20.89
CA ARG A 84 -7.16 11.49 19.52
C ARG A 84 -8.53 11.35 18.90
N LEU A 85 -8.92 12.34 18.10
CA LEU A 85 -10.16 12.32 17.34
C LEU A 85 -9.85 11.79 15.95
N ILE A 86 -10.59 10.78 15.49
CA ILE A 86 -10.44 10.21 14.16
C ILE A 86 -11.80 10.31 13.47
N GLU A 87 -11.82 10.92 12.30
CA GLU A 87 -12.97 10.91 11.42
C GLU A 87 -13.03 9.57 10.70
N VAL A 88 -14.18 8.90 10.78
CA VAL A 88 -14.44 7.61 10.15
C VAL A 88 -15.72 7.69 9.33
N ASP A 89 -15.70 7.10 8.14
CA ASP A 89 -16.92 6.93 7.36
C ASP A 89 -17.85 5.87 8.01
N PRO A 90 -19.14 5.81 7.64
CA PRO A 90 -20.08 4.86 8.23
C PRO A 90 -19.65 3.39 8.09
N LYS A 91 -19.03 3.02 6.97
CA LYS A 91 -18.58 1.64 6.72
C LYS A 91 -17.44 1.28 7.69
N LEU A 92 -16.51 2.18 7.93
CA LEU A 92 -15.41 1.97 8.87
C LEU A 92 -15.90 2.01 10.32
N ALA A 93 -16.88 2.86 10.64
CA ALA A 93 -17.53 2.88 11.94
C ALA A 93 -18.18 1.53 12.28
N ASP A 94 -18.98 0.97 11.37
CA ASP A 94 -19.61 -0.35 11.53
C ASP A 94 -18.56 -1.45 11.81
N ARG A 95 -17.42 -1.39 11.12
CA ARG A 95 -16.30 -2.33 11.29
C ARG A 95 -15.66 -2.20 12.67
N ILE A 96 -15.41 -0.97 13.13
CA ILE A 96 -14.88 -0.70 14.47
C ILE A 96 -15.84 -1.22 15.54
N GLU A 97 -17.14 -0.93 15.41
CA GLU A 97 -18.17 -1.36 16.36
C GLU A 97 -18.34 -2.88 16.39
N SER A 98 -18.11 -3.56 15.27
CA SER A 98 -18.09 -5.03 15.20
C SER A 98 -16.89 -5.68 15.91
N GLY A 99 -15.90 -4.89 16.33
CA GLY A 99 -14.68 -5.35 17.00
C GLY A 99 -13.55 -5.72 16.04
N GLU A 100 -13.57 -5.22 14.80
CA GLU A 100 -12.47 -5.46 13.86
C GLU A 100 -11.15 -4.86 14.36
N ARG A 101 -10.06 -5.61 14.20
CA ARG A 101 -8.72 -5.14 14.55
C ARG A 101 -8.21 -4.16 13.50
N LEU A 102 -7.86 -2.96 13.95
CA LEU A 102 -7.17 -1.94 13.19
C LEU A 102 -5.72 -1.80 13.66
N VAL A 103 -4.80 -1.55 12.73
CA VAL A 103 -3.37 -1.44 13.02
C VAL A 103 -2.79 -0.22 12.31
N PHE A 104 -2.12 0.66 13.04
CA PHE A 104 -1.30 1.69 12.41
C PHE A 104 0.04 1.09 11.98
N ARG A 105 0.45 1.34 10.74
CA ARG A 105 1.71 0.84 10.16
C ARG A 105 2.55 1.98 9.57
N GLY A 106 3.87 1.81 9.61
CA GLY A 106 4.89 2.76 9.13
C GLY A 106 6.06 2.88 10.10
N GLU A 107 7.25 3.10 9.56
CA GLU A 107 8.44 3.44 10.34
C GLU A 107 8.40 4.91 10.83
N LEU A 108 9.40 5.32 11.61
CA LEU A 108 9.45 6.65 12.22
C LEU A 108 9.48 7.80 11.20
N ASP A 109 10.06 7.55 10.02
CA ASP A 109 10.19 8.54 8.94
C ASP A 109 9.05 8.43 7.90
N ASP A 110 8.12 7.50 8.10
CA ASP A 110 6.99 7.27 7.18
C ASP A 110 5.77 8.13 7.52
N ASN A 111 4.93 8.35 6.51
CA ASN A 111 3.57 8.85 6.74
C ASN A 111 2.69 7.69 7.21
N ALA A 112 2.34 7.61 8.48
CA ALA A 112 1.55 6.50 9.02
C ALA A 112 0.30 6.16 8.19
N VAL A 113 -0.02 4.88 8.11
CA VAL A 113 -1.26 4.37 7.51
C VAL A 113 -2.08 3.60 8.55
N LEU A 114 -3.40 3.61 8.42
CA LEU A 114 -4.29 2.75 9.18
C LEU A 114 -4.71 1.57 8.30
N CYS A 115 -4.41 0.36 8.75
CA CYS A 115 -4.77 -0.87 8.07
C CYS A 115 -5.90 -1.57 8.81
N THR A 116 -6.93 -1.91 8.05
CA THR A 116 -7.82 -3.03 8.38
C THR A 116 -7.18 -4.33 7.91
N LYS A 117 -7.90 -5.46 7.97
CA LYS A 117 -7.40 -6.72 7.39
C LYS A 117 -7.21 -6.62 5.86
N GLN A 118 -8.07 -5.87 5.16
CA GLN A 118 -8.10 -5.83 3.68
C GLN A 118 -7.71 -4.49 3.09
N GLU A 119 -8.08 -3.39 3.73
CA GLU A 119 -7.95 -2.03 3.20
C GLU A 119 -6.92 -1.22 4.00
N THR A 120 -6.20 -0.35 3.29
CA THR A 120 -5.25 0.62 3.87
C THR A 120 -5.74 2.03 3.66
N TYR A 121 -5.61 2.86 4.69
CA TYR A 121 -6.04 4.25 4.71
C TYR A 121 -4.84 5.15 5.01
N GLN A 122 -4.66 6.18 4.21
CA GLN A 122 -3.76 7.28 4.52
C GLN A 122 -4.29 8.04 5.73
N VAL A 123 -3.39 8.33 6.67
CA VAL A 123 -3.67 9.08 7.89
C VAL A 123 -3.18 10.51 7.70
N LYS A 124 -4.03 11.50 7.92
CA LYS A 124 -3.65 12.91 7.83
C LYS A 124 -4.24 13.70 8.98
N GLU A 125 -3.45 14.55 9.62
CA GLU A 125 -3.96 15.46 10.62
C GLU A 125 -4.54 16.72 9.97
N ALA A 126 -5.74 17.10 10.37
CA ALA A 126 -6.44 18.29 9.97
C ALA A 126 -6.60 19.22 11.18
N GLU A 127 -6.12 20.45 11.05
CA GLU A 127 -6.32 21.50 12.04
C GLU A 127 -7.64 22.24 11.79
N THR A 128 -8.27 22.65 12.88
CA THR A 128 -9.49 23.45 12.86
C THR A 128 -9.27 24.72 13.68
N SER A 129 -9.98 25.79 13.32
CA SER A 129 -10.00 27.02 14.11
C SER A 129 -10.84 26.89 15.40
N ASN A 130 -11.65 25.84 15.50
CA ASN A 130 -12.50 25.56 16.65
C ASN A 130 -11.79 24.64 17.65
N THR A 131 -12.27 24.64 18.89
CA THR A 131 -11.81 23.71 19.92
C THR A 131 -12.87 22.64 20.15
N PHE A 132 -12.48 21.38 19.96
CA PHE A 132 -13.28 20.23 20.35
C PHE A 132 -13.07 19.93 21.83
N LEU A 133 -14.17 19.85 22.58
CA LEU A 133 -14.17 19.40 23.97
C LEU A 133 -14.64 17.95 23.98
N VAL A 134 -13.84 17.06 24.57
CA VAL A 134 -14.18 15.65 24.71
C VAL A 134 -14.78 15.42 26.09
N LEU A 135 -16.00 14.89 26.12
CA LEU A 135 -16.74 14.58 27.32
C LEU A 135 -17.35 13.16 27.18
N PRO A 136 -17.14 12.24 28.15
CA PRO A 136 -17.51 10.83 28.00
C PRO A 136 -19.02 10.55 28.11
N ALA A 137 -19.82 11.48 28.61
CA ALA A 137 -21.27 11.30 28.76
C ALA A 137 -21.96 12.65 28.81
N VAL A 138 -22.40 13.16 27.66
CA VAL A 138 -23.25 14.35 27.57
C VAL A 138 -24.63 13.88 27.16
N HIS A 139 -25.63 14.25 27.95
CA HIS A 139 -27.01 13.92 27.59
C HIS A 139 -27.60 14.98 26.67
N PHE A 140 -28.25 14.56 25.60
CA PHE A 140 -28.97 15.45 24.70
C PHE A 140 -30.46 15.56 25.10
N ALA A 141 -31.14 16.58 24.61
CA ALA A 141 -32.52 16.90 25.01
C ALA A 141 -33.53 15.76 24.77
N ASN A 142 -33.23 14.86 23.82
CA ASN A 142 -34.01 13.68 23.47
C ASN A 142 -33.78 12.47 24.41
N GLU A 143 -32.79 12.52 25.29
CA GLU A 143 -32.40 11.41 26.18
C GLU A 143 -32.95 11.58 27.60
N ILE A 144 -33.52 12.76 27.91
CA ILE A 144 -33.98 13.12 29.25
C ILE A 144 -35.50 13.28 29.23
N GLY A 145 -36.18 12.59 30.16
CA GLY A 145 -37.63 12.74 30.36
C GLY A 145 -38.01 14.10 30.94
N GLY A 146 -39.29 14.45 30.84
CA GLY A 146 -39.83 15.63 31.52
C GLY A 146 -39.78 15.47 33.04
N GLY A 147 -39.45 16.54 33.77
CA GLY A 147 -39.37 16.52 35.23
C GLY A 147 -38.76 17.80 35.82
N ASP A 148 -38.61 17.79 37.15
CA ASP A 148 -37.94 18.87 37.88
C ASP A 148 -36.45 18.97 37.52
N HIS A 149 -35.90 20.18 37.68
CA HIS A 149 -34.50 20.42 37.37
C HIS A 149 -33.57 19.74 38.38
N PHE A 150 -32.58 19.00 37.89
CA PHE A 150 -31.47 18.46 38.66
C PHE A 150 -30.12 18.81 38.03
N LEU A 151 -29.05 18.87 38.82
CA LEU A 151 -27.71 19.20 38.35
C LEU A 151 -26.89 17.92 38.11
N THR A 152 -26.17 17.90 36.99
CA THR A 152 -25.12 16.91 36.75
C THR A 152 -23.83 17.61 36.38
N SER A 153 -22.71 17.19 36.95
CA SER A 153 -21.40 17.70 36.55
C SER A 153 -20.84 16.84 35.42
N ARG A 154 -20.42 17.47 34.32
CA ARG A 154 -19.77 16.82 33.18
C ARG A 154 -18.34 17.32 33.06
N LYS A 155 -17.40 16.38 32.98
CA LYS A 155 -15.98 16.70 32.91
C LYS A 155 -15.49 16.72 31.47
N VAL A 156 -14.85 17.81 31.07
CA VAL A 156 -14.01 17.85 29.88
C VAL A 156 -12.74 17.08 30.20
N VAL A 157 -12.56 15.94 29.54
CA VAL A 157 -11.40 15.06 29.74
C VAL A 157 -10.25 15.38 28.80
N ALA A 158 -10.56 15.89 27.60
CA ALA A 158 -9.57 16.31 26.62
C ALA A 158 -10.07 17.52 25.81
N MET A 159 -9.11 18.26 25.27
CA MET A 159 -9.31 19.36 24.35
C MET A 159 -8.40 19.19 23.14
N HIS A 160 -8.97 19.33 21.94
CA HIS A 160 -8.24 19.23 20.68
C HIS A 160 -8.63 20.36 19.73
N SER A 161 -7.67 20.84 18.95
CA SER A 161 -7.87 21.80 17.85
C SER A 161 -7.72 21.15 16.47
N GLY A 162 -7.65 19.82 16.41
CA GLY A 162 -7.53 19.06 15.18
C GLY A 162 -8.05 17.65 15.36
N TYR A 163 -8.17 16.96 14.23
CA TYR A 163 -8.60 15.56 14.15
C TYR A 163 -7.83 14.86 13.05
N VAL A 164 -7.90 13.53 13.04
CA VAL A 164 -7.26 12.68 12.06
C VAL A 164 -8.28 12.32 10.99
N GLU A 165 -7.96 12.65 9.74
CA GLU A 165 -8.68 12.24 8.55
C GLU A 165 -8.11 10.92 8.02
N LEU A 166 -9.02 10.05 7.58
CA LEU A 166 -8.68 8.78 6.93
C LEU A 166 -9.13 8.81 5.48
N ARG A 167 -8.18 8.55 4.56
CA ARG A 167 -8.48 8.41 3.13
C ARG A 167 -8.08 7.03 2.66
N LYS A 168 -9.05 6.23 2.19
CA LYS A 168 -8.77 4.92 1.60
C LYS A 168 -7.79 5.07 0.42
N LEU A 169 -6.77 4.22 0.39
CA LEU A 169 -5.83 4.11 -0.72
C LEU A 169 -6.35 3.08 -1.72
N ASP A 170 -6.50 3.50 -2.99
CA ASP A 170 -6.90 2.61 -4.08
C ASP A 170 -5.72 1.78 -4.60
N VAL A 171 -4.51 2.34 -4.55
CA VAL A 171 -3.25 1.70 -4.93
C VAL A 171 -2.25 1.89 -3.80
N VAL A 172 -1.55 0.83 -3.42
CA VAL A 172 -0.51 0.85 -2.40
C VAL A 172 0.82 0.52 -3.06
N SER A 173 1.85 1.32 -2.77
CA SER A 173 3.17 1.14 -3.39
C SER A 173 3.82 -0.16 -2.93
N LEU A 174 4.44 -0.86 -3.88
CA LEU A 174 5.19 -2.09 -3.62
C LEU A 174 6.70 -1.85 -3.50
N ASN A 175 7.16 -0.60 -3.65
CA ASN A 175 8.58 -0.28 -3.68
C ASN A 175 9.32 -0.75 -2.43
N ARG A 176 8.81 -0.42 -1.24
CA ARG A 176 9.43 -0.84 0.02
C ARG A 176 9.48 -2.37 0.16
N LEU A 177 8.40 -3.06 -0.22
CA LEU A 177 8.35 -4.52 -0.24
C LEU A 177 9.41 -5.11 -1.18
N LYS A 178 9.51 -4.58 -2.41
CA LYS A 178 10.49 -5.01 -3.40
C LYS A 178 11.93 -4.74 -2.93
N GLU A 179 12.18 -3.59 -2.30
CA GLU A 179 13.50 -3.24 -1.74
C GLU A 179 13.93 -4.24 -0.68
N LEU A 180 13.09 -4.48 0.33
CA LEU A 180 13.37 -5.44 1.42
C LEU A 180 13.66 -6.83 0.87
N LEU A 181 12.82 -7.31 -0.06
CA LEU A 181 12.96 -8.66 -0.61
C LEU A 181 14.16 -8.83 -1.56
N ARG A 182 14.68 -7.74 -2.13
CA ARG A 182 15.90 -7.75 -2.98
C ARG A 182 17.18 -7.80 -2.15
N GLU A 183 17.16 -7.44 -0.87
CA GLU A 183 18.35 -7.48 0.01
C GLU A 183 18.91 -8.91 0.18
N ASN A 184 18.04 -9.92 0.07
CA ASN A 184 18.40 -11.33 0.18
C ASN A 184 17.69 -12.15 -0.90
N GLU A 185 17.81 -11.73 -2.16
CA GLU A 185 17.28 -12.51 -3.27
C GLU A 185 17.97 -13.88 -3.37
N LEU A 186 17.27 -14.86 -3.95
CA LEU A 186 17.84 -16.15 -4.29
C LEU A 186 18.43 -16.04 -5.69
N ASP A 187 19.76 -15.97 -5.78
CA ASP A 187 20.47 -15.97 -7.05
C ASP A 187 20.77 -17.40 -7.54
N TRP A 188 20.93 -17.56 -8.85
CA TRP A 188 21.42 -18.83 -9.38
C TRP A 188 22.89 -18.99 -8.97
N ASP A 189 23.83 -18.13 -9.29
CA ASP A 189 25.24 -18.53 -9.12
C ASP A 189 25.75 -18.56 -7.66
N GLU A 190 24.92 -18.12 -6.72
CA GLU A 190 25.23 -18.18 -5.29
C GLU A 190 25.10 -19.60 -4.73
N SER A 191 26.23 -20.15 -4.30
CA SER A 191 26.25 -21.28 -3.36
C SER A 191 25.52 -20.87 -2.08
N GLU A 192 24.77 -21.78 -1.45
CA GLU A 192 24.18 -21.60 -0.10
C GLU A 192 25.30 -21.38 0.94
N ASN A 193 25.97 -20.24 0.88
CA ASN A 193 26.98 -19.84 1.85
C ASN A 193 26.22 -19.19 3.01
N PRO A 194 26.28 -19.77 4.22
CA PRO A 194 25.56 -19.27 5.39
C PRO A 194 26.02 -17.89 5.87
N GLU A 195 27.05 -17.31 5.23
CA GLU A 195 27.58 -15.98 5.49
C GLU A 195 26.93 -14.88 4.62
N GLN A 196 25.92 -15.19 3.80
CA GLN A 196 25.16 -14.17 3.06
C GLN A 196 24.36 -13.29 4.05
N GLU A 197 24.88 -12.09 4.29
CA GLU A 197 24.49 -11.10 5.30
C GLU A 197 23.13 -10.40 5.03
N GLY A 198 22.28 -10.96 4.17
CA GLY A 198 20.96 -10.42 3.85
C GLY A 198 19.91 -10.77 4.91
N LYS A 199 19.05 -9.82 5.29
CA LYS A 199 17.95 -10.09 6.22
C LYS A 199 16.90 -10.96 5.53
N SER A 200 16.52 -12.07 6.17
CA SER A 200 15.38 -12.88 5.76
C SER A 200 14.10 -12.37 6.41
N TYR A 201 12.98 -12.42 5.70
CA TYR A 201 11.71 -11.84 6.15
C TYR A 201 10.62 -12.91 6.24
N THR A 202 9.94 -12.98 7.38
CA THR A 202 8.64 -13.64 7.51
C THR A 202 7.53 -12.68 7.07
N LEU A 203 6.29 -13.17 6.99
CA LEU A 203 5.13 -12.31 6.70
C LEU A 203 4.97 -11.21 7.77
N ASP A 204 5.17 -11.56 9.04
CA ASP A 204 5.07 -10.61 10.15
C ASP A 204 6.20 -9.56 10.10
N ASP A 205 7.43 -9.97 9.77
CA ASP A 205 8.56 -9.04 9.62
C ASP A 205 8.30 -8.01 8.50
N LEU A 206 7.67 -8.43 7.40
CA LEU A 206 7.28 -7.51 6.32
C LEU A 206 6.20 -6.56 6.79
N LEU A 207 5.14 -7.07 7.43
CA LEU A 207 4.01 -6.27 7.93
C LEU A 207 4.43 -5.19 8.92
N ASP A 208 5.50 -5.42 9.69
CA ASP A 208 6.04 -4.42 10.62
C ASP A 208 6.69 -3.21 9.92
N VAL A 209 7.09 -3.36 8.65
CA VAL A 209 7.78 -2.31 7.88
C VAL A 209 6.90 -1.75 6.76
N VAL A 210 6.14 -2.59 6.05
CA VAL A 210 5.38 -2.15 4.87
C VAL A 210 4.05 -1.49 5.24
N GLN A 211 3.69 -0.46 4.48
CA GLN A 211 2.50 0.35 4.70
C GLN A 211 1.27 -0.22 3.95
N MET A 212 0.94 -1.48 4.21
CA MET A 212 -0.19 -2.17 3.56
C MET A 212 -0.90 -3.16 4.50
N SER A 213 -2.14 -3.52 4.14
CA SER A 213 -2.93 -4.50 4.87
C SER A 213 -2.38 -5.92 4.67
N GLU A 214 -2.81 -6.86 5.51
CA GLU A 214 -2.43 -8.28 5.38
C GLU A 214 -2.84 -8.85 4.02
N GLU A 215 -4.07 -8.57 3.57
CA GLU A 215 -4.55 -9.07 2.28
C GLU A 215 -3.82 -8.40 1.10
N GLN A 216 -3.51 -7.10 1.20
CA GLN A 216 -2.73 -6.40 0.17
C GLN A 216 -1.31 -6.94 0.07
N LEU A 217 -0.66 -7.25 1.19
CA LEU A 217 0.66 -7.89 1.19
C LEU A 217 0.61 -9.27 0.55
N MET A 218 -0.34 -10.11 0.94
CA MET A 218 -0.49 -11.45 0.36
C MET A 218 -0.75 -11.39 -1.15
N ASN A 219 -1.62 -10.49 -1.60
CA ASN A 219 -1.87 -10.26 -3.03
C ASN A 219 -0.61 -9.76 -3.75
N ALA A 220 0.14 -8.84 -3.15
CA ALA A 220 1.40 -8.37 -3.72
C ALA A 220 2.42 -9.50 -3.87
N LEU A 221 2.59 -10.33 -2.83
CA LEU A 221 3.49 -11.49 -2.85
C LEU A 221 3.08 -12.52 -3.92
N HIS A 222 1.78 -12.74 -4.14
CA HIS A 222 1.30 -13.63 -5.20
C HIS A 222 1.71 -13.17 -6.62
N HIS A 223 1.87 -11.86 -6.83
CA HIS A 223 2.28 -11.29 -8.12
C HIS A 223 3.79 -11.05 -8.24
N LEU A 224 4.54 -11.17 -7.15
CA LEU A 224 5.99 -11.04 -7.14
C LEU A 224 6.65 -12.40 -7.37
N PRO A 225 7.88 -12.43 -7.91
CA PRO A 225 8.63 -13.67 -8.08
C PRO A 225 9.20 -14.15 -6.74
N VAL A 226 8.36 -14.58 -5.82
CA VAL A 226 8.76 -15.01 -4.47
C VAL A 226 8.41 -16.47 -4.21
N ILE A 227 9.20 -17.09 -3.34
CA ILE A 227 8.96 -18.43 -2.81
C ILE A 227 8.94 -18.39 -1.28
N HIS A 228 8.20 -19.33 -0.68
CA HIS A 228 8.23 -19.57 0.75
C HIS A 228 9.20 -20.72 1.05
N GLN A 229 10.31 -20.43 1.70
CA GLN A 229 11.35 -21.41 1.99
C GLN A 229 11.75 -21.32 3.47
N HIS A 230 11.66 -22.43 4.20
CA HIS A 230 12.00 -22.52 5.63
C HIS A 230 11.30 -21.46 6.52
N GLY A 231 10.06 -21.08 6.18
CA GLY A 231 9.29 -20.06 6.91
C GLY A 231 9.58 -18.61 6.50
N TYR A 232 10.54 -18.38 5.61
CA TYR A 232 10.89 -17.07 5.08
C TYR A 232 10.41 -16.88 3.64
N ILE A 233 10.20 -15.63 3.27
CA ILE A 233 9.85 -15.21 1.92
C ILE A 233 11.15 -14.78 1.22
N ARG A 234 11.46 -15.41 0.08
CA ARG A 234 12.65 -15.12 -0.72
C ARG A 234 12.22 -14.73 -2.12
N MET A 235 12.72 -13.59 -2.61
CA MET A 235 12.53 -13.20 -4.02
C MET A 235 13.54 -13.94 -4.90
N LEU A 236 13.08 -14.46 -6.04
CA LEU A 236 13.93 -15.06 -7.06
C LEU A 236 14.57 -13.95 -7.88
N SER A 237 15.91 -13.95 -7.95
CA SER A 237 16.64 -12.95 -8.74
C SER A 237 16.29 -13.06 -10.22
N SER A 238 16.66 -12.04 -11.01
CA SER A 238 16.49 -12.11 -12.45
C SER A 238 17.24 -13.26 -13.10
N SER A 239 18.49 -13.50 -12.69
CA SER A 239 19.33 -14.56 -13.25
C SER A 239 18.74 -15.93 -12.91
N TYR A 240 18.22 -16.10 -11.68
CA TYR A 240 17.57 -17.32 -11.23
C TYR A 240 16.36 -17.67 -12.10
N ARG A 241 15.47 -16.69 -12.32
CA ARG A 241 14.29 -16.89 -13.16
C ARG A 241 14.65 -17.22 -14.60
N ASP A 242 15.60 -16.47 -15.17
CA ASP A 242 16.04 -16.65 -16.55
C ASP A 242 16.65 -18.04 -16.75
N ARG A 243 17.45 -18.50 -15.78
CA ARG A 243 18.10 -19.81 -15.83
C ARG A 243 17.11 -20.95 -15.58
N LEU A 244 16.20 -20.83 -14.62
CA LEU A 244 15.19 -21.85 -14.38
C LEU A 244 14.24 -22.00 -15.59
N LEU A 245 13.87 -20.90 -16.23
CA LEU A 245 13.10 -20.94 -17.48
C LEU A 245 13.92 -21.56 -18.62
N MET A 246 15.24 -21.31 -18.68
CA MET A 246 16.12 -21.97 -19.63
C MET A 246 16.11 -23.50 -19.47
N GLU A 247 16.23 -24.02 -18.24
CA GLU A 247 16.13 -25.46 -17.99
C GLU A 247 14.81 -26.03 -18.51
N LEU A 248 13.68 -25.35 -18.28
CA LEU A 248 12.38 -25.80 -18.79
C LEU A 248 12.32 -25.79 -20.32
N THR A 249 12.72 -24.69 -20.96
CA THR A 249 12.67 -24.59 -22.42
C THR A 249 13.61 -25.57 -23.11
N GLU A 250 14.80 -25.82 -22.54
CA GLU A 250 15.72 -26.82 -23.06
C GLU A 250 15.15 -28.24 -22.92
N CYS A 251 14.50 -28.57 -21.79
CA CYS A 251 13.86 -29.87 -21.64
C CYS A 251 12.71 -30.08 -22.63
N CYS A 252 11.97 -29.01 -22.99
CA CYS A 252 10.91 -29.09 -23.99
C CYS A 252 11.39 -29.50 -25.39
N ASP A 253 12.64 -29.18 -25.74
CA ASP A 253 13.25 -29.49 -27.03
C ASP A 253 14.15 -30.75 -26.96
N ASP A 254 14.22 -31.40 -25.80
CA ASP A 254 15.11 -32.54 -25.54
C ASP A 254 14.38 -33.86 -25.78
N GLU A 255 14.77 -34.60 -26.84
CA GLU A 255 14.16 -35.90 -27.18
C GLU A 255 14.33 -36.94 -26.05
N ASP A 256 15.29 -36.76 -25.15
CA ASP A 256 15.51 -37.63 -23.99
C ASP A 256 14.53 -37.33 -22.83
N GLU A 257 13.70 -36.28 -22.93
CA GLU A 257 12.73 -35.85 -21.91
C GLU A 257 11.25 -35.89 -22.41
N PRO A 258 10.72 -37.06 -22.80
CA PRO A 258 9.41 -37.18 -23.47
C PRO A 258 8.19 -36.83 -22.60
N LEU A 259 8.40 -36.58 -21.31
CA LEU A 259 7.34 -36.15 -20.38
C LEU A 259 7.29 -34.64 -20.16
N ILE A 260 8.15 -33.90 -20.87
CA ILE A 260 8.31 -32.46 -20.80
C ILE A 260 8.19 -31.92 -22.22
N GLU A 261 6.96 -31.73 -22.70
CA GLU A 261 6.71 -31.14 -24.01
C GLU A 261 5.99 -29.81 -23.84
N VAL A 262 6.13 -28.89 -24.81
CA VAL A 262 5.50 -27.55 -24.78
C VAL A 262 4.01 -27.59 -24.43
N LYS A 263 3.27 -28.63 -24.86
CA LYS A 263 1.84 -28.79 -24.61
C LYS A 263 1.49 -29.74 -23.46
N SER A 264 2.47 -30.42 -22.88
CA SER A 264 2.26 -31.43 -21.84
C SER A 264 3.53 -31.64 -21.01
N ILE A 265 3.59 -30.96 -19.87
CA ILE A 265 4.70 -31.01 -18.91
C ILE A 265 4.25 -31.78 -17.68
N CYS A 266 5.00 -32.80 -17.29
CA CYS A 266 4.96 -33.41 -15.95
C CYS A 266 5.85 -32.61 -15.01
N ILE A 267 5.32 -32.11 -13.89
CA ILE A 267 6.12 -31.36 -12.93
C ILE A 267 7.15 -32.24 -12.21
N GLU A 268 6.83 -33.51 -11.96
CA GLU A 268 7.74 -34.48 -11.35
C GLU A 268 8.91 -34.78 -12.28
N ALA A 269 8.65 -35.09 -13.55
CA ALA A 269 9.71 -35.34 -14.53
C ALA A 269 10.61 -34.10 -14.70
N PHE A 270 10.02 -32.89 -14.77
CA PHE A 270 10.80 -31.67 -14.83
C PHE A 270 11.66 -31.45 -13.57
N SER A 271 11.12 -31.77 -12.38
CA SER A 271 11.89 -31.67 -11.14
C SER A 271 13.07 -32.64 -11.12
N GLU A 272 12.89 -33.86 -11.60
CA GLU A 272 13.95 -34.86 -11.74
C GLU A 272 15.01 -34.44 -12.77
N ALA A 273 14.58 -33.92 -13.93
CA ALA A 273 15.46 -33.41 -14.97
C ALA A 273 16.33 -32.25 -14.46
N VAL A 274 15.73 -31.29 -13.75
CA VAL A 274 16.46 -30.17 -13.14
C VAL A 274 17.48 -30.67 -12.12
N ALA A 275 17.11 -31.60 -11.25
CA ALA A 275 18.02 -32.18 -10.25
C ALA A 275 19.20 -32.94 -10.91
N ARG A 276 18.92 -33.68 -11.99
CA ARG A 276 19.92 -34.44 -12.76
C ARG A 276 20.88 -33.52 -13.52
N ARG A 277 20.37 -32.45 -14.15
CA ARG A 277 21.17 -31.46 -14.91
C ARG A 277 22.01 -30.58 -13.98
N ASN A 278 21.61 -30.43 -12.71
CA ASN A 278 22.25 -29.54 -11.74
C ASN A 278 22.70 -30.29 -10.46
N PRO A 279 23.61 -31.28 -10.53
CA PRO A 279 23.92 -32.18 -9.41
C PRO A 279 24.58 -31.50 -8.20
N THR A 280 25.20 -30.34 -8.39
CA THR A 280 25.85 -29.56 -7.33
C THR A 280 24.93 -28.53 -6.69
N ARG A 281 23.66 -28.48 -7.11
CA ARG A 281 22.73 -27.43 -6.72
C ARG A 281 21.38 -28.02 -6.28
N SER A 282 20.89 -27.54 -5.15
CA SER A 282 19.51 -27.76 -4.75
C SER A 282 18.62 -26.66 -5.35
N VAL A 283 17.75 -27.01 -6.30
CA VAL A 283 16.69 -26.12 -6.79
C VAL A 283 15.46 -26.36 -5.91
N PRO A 284 14.96 -25.36 -5.16
CA PRO A 284 13.78 -25.55 -4.32
C PRO A 284 12.55 -25.94 -5.15
N SER A 285 11.78 -26.89 -4.63
CA SER A 285 10.53 -27.35 -5.27
C SER A 285 9.52 -26.21 -5.47
N GLU A 286 9.55 -25.23 -4.57
CA GLU A 286 8.75 -24.02 -4.57
C GLU A 286 9.11 -23.11 -5.75
N ALA A 287 10.37 -23.07 -6.17
CA ALA A 287 10.79 -22.31 -7.35
C ALA A 287 10.32 -22.98 -8.65
N ILE A 288 10.35 -24.32 -8.71
CA ILE A 288 9.79 -25.08 -9.84
C ILE A 288 8.28 -24.84 -9.93
N ARG A 289 7.55 -24.96 -8.80
CA ARG A 289 6.11 -24.66 -8.76
C ARG A 289 5.81 -23.21 -9.14
N TRP A 290 6.62 -22.25 -8.69
CA TRP A 290 6.51 -20.86 -9.09
C TRP A 290 6.64 -20.71 -10.61
N LEU A 291 7.63 -21.34 -11.25
CA LEU A 291 7.81 -21.29 -12.69
C LEU A 291 6.57 -21.84 -13.41
N ILE A 292 6.12 -23.04 -13.02
CA ILE A 292 4.96 -23.70 -13.63
C ILE A 292 3.70 -22.85 -13.48
N ASN A 293 3.44 -22.30 -12.29
CA ASN A 293 2.26 -21.47 -12.04
C ASN A 293 2.27 -20.15 -12.81
N THR A 294 3.45 -19.64 -13.18
CA THR A 294 3.59 -18.33 -13.83
C THR A 294 3.78 -18.43 -15.35
N HIS A 295 4.28 -19.56 -15.85
CA HIS A 295 4.63 -19.75 -17.27
C HIS A 295 3.85 -20.88 -17.93
N CYS A 296 2.96 -21.56 -17.22
CA CYS A 296 2.16 -22.63 -17.77
C CYS A 296 0.67 -22.50 -17.40
N SER A 297 -0.18 -23.07 -18.24
CA SER A 297 -1.59 -23.32 -17.95
C SER A 297 -1.79 -24.77 -17.56
N ARG A 298 -2.52 -24.99 -16.46
CA ARG A 298 -2.90 -26.34 -16.01
C ARG A 298 -3.86 -26.98 -17.01
N ILE A 299 -3.60 -28.24 -17.32
CA ILE A 299 -4.43 -29.11 -18.15
C ILE A 299 -4.63 -30.46 -17.46
N ILE A 300 -5.61 -31.23 -17.93
CA ILE A 300 -5.86 -32.61 -17.50
C ILE A 300 -5.72 -33.47 -18.74
N ASP A 301 -4.84 -34.47 -18.71
CA ASP A 301 -4.66 -35.39 -19.83
C ASP A 301 -5.78 -36.44 -19.92
N ASP A 302 -5.77 -37.23 -20.98
CA ASP A 302 -6.78 -38.26 -21.24
C ASP A 302 -6.84 -39.35 -20.15
N ASP A 303 -5.75 -39.53 -19.39
CA ASP A 303 -5.65 -40.43 -18.24
C ASP A 303 -6.18 -39.80 -16.94
N GLY A 304 -6.62 -38.54 -16.97
CA GLY A 304 -7.06 -37.79 -15.80
C GLY A 304 -5.92 -37.27 -14.92
N LYS A 305 -4.67 -37.28 -15.40
CA LYS A 305 -3.52 -36.76 -14.67
C LYS A 305 -3.34 -35.28 -14.94
N GLU A 306 -2.83 -34.57 -13.94
CA GLU A 306 -2.49 -33.15 -14.07
C GLU A 306 -1.23 -32.99 -14.92
N ARG A 307 -1.32 -32.15 -15.95
CA ARG A 307 -0.22 -31.75 -16.83
C ARG A 307 -0.24 -30.24 -17.00
N PHE A 308 0.80 -29.69 -17.61
CA PHE A 308 0.90 -28.25 -17.85
C PHE A 308 1.32 -27.95 -19.28
N ALA A 309 0.70 -26.96 -19.91
CA ALA A 309 1.13 -26.46 -21.22
C ALA A 309 1.80 -25.09 -21.04
N LEU A 310 2.90 -24.83 -21.73
CA LEU A 310 3.54 -23.51 -21.72
C LEU A 310 2.55 -22.43 -22.16
N ASP A 311 2.61 -21.29 -21.48
CA ASP A 311 1.92 -20.07 -21.88
C ASP A 311 2.83 -19.25 -22.78
N ASP A 312 2.49 -19.17 -24.08
CA ASP A 312 3.24 -18.45 -25.09
C ASP A 312 3.59 -17.02 -24.66
N ARG A 313 2.63 -16.32 -24.03
CA ARG A 313 2.79 -14.92 -23.64
C ARG A 313 3.81 -14.80 -22.51
N ALA A 314 3.69 -15.61 -21.47
CA ALA A 314 4.57 -15.60 -20.31
C ALA A 314 6.00 -15.96 -20.71
N VAL A 315 6.19 -17.05 -21.47
CA VAL A 315 7.51 -17.50 -21.94
C VAL A 315 8.15 -16.46 -22.85
N CYS A 316 7.43 -15.95 -23.85
CA CYS A 316 7.94 -14.91 -24.74
C CYS A 316 8.33 -13.64 -23.98
N ARG A 317 7.50 -13.20 -23.03
CA ARG A 317 7.79 -12.02 -22.20
C ARG A 317 9.04 -12.19 -21.36
N SER A 318 9.21 -13.34 -20.71
CA SER A 318 10.38 -13.61 -19.87
C SER A 318 11.67 -13.68 -20.70
N LYS A 319 11.67 -14.40 -21.84
CA LYS A 319 12.84 -14.45 -22.74
C LYS A 319 13.13 -13.09 -23.39
N ALA A 320 12.10 -12.34 -23.79
CA ALA A 320 12.27 -10.97 -24.30
C ALA A 320 12.83 -10.04 -23.23
N SER A 321 12.35 -10.12 -21.99
CA SER A 321 12.85 -9.36 -20.84
C SER A 321 14.33 -9.66 -20.60
N GLN A 322 14.71 -10.95 -20.55
CA GLN A 322 16.10 -11.38 -20.44
C GLN A 322 16.98 -10.74 -21.52
N LEU A 323 16.57 -10.86 -22.78
CA LEU A 323 17.33 -10.33 -23.91
C LEU A 323 17.43 -8.80 -23.88
N LEU A 324 16.33 -8.11 -23.59
CA LEU A 324 16.28 -6.65 -23.58
C LEU A 324 17.04 -6.03 -22.39
N ARG A 325 17.22 -6.75 -21.27
CA ARG A 325 18.07 -6.30 -20.17
C ARG A 325 19.57 -6.37 -20.52
N ALA A 326 19.96 -7.20 -21.49
CA ALA A 326 21.36 -7.39 -21.86
C ALA A 326 21.95 -6.21 -22.67
N ALA A 327 21.11 -5.35 -23.26
CA ALA A 327 21.59 -4.16 -23.97
C ALA A 327 20.59 -3.00 -23.90
N VAL A 328 21.11 -1.76 -23.95
CA VAL A 328 20.29 -0.54 -23.88
C VAL A 328 19.28 -0.43 -25.03
N ARG A 329 19.63 -0.95 -26.22
CA ARG A 329 18.79 -0.88 -27.42
C ARG A 329 19.19 -1.97 -28.41
N PHE A 330 18.21 -2.53 -29.10
CA PHE A 330 18.39 -3.46 -30.22
C PHE A 330 17.81 -2.91 -31.51
N GLU A 331 18.38 -3.31 -32.64
CA GLU A 331 17.63 -3.32 -33.91
C GLU A 331 16.51 -4.36 -33.80
N TYR A 332 15.30 -4.02 -34.25
CA TYR A 332 14.14 -4.89 -34.07
C TYR A 332 14.32 -6.27 -34.74
N SER A 333 14.88 -6.30 -35.95
CA SER A 333 15.08 -7.56 -36.70
C SER A 333 16.08 -8.50 -36.01
N ALA A 334 17.15 -7.93 -35.44
CA ALA A 334 18.15 -8.69 -34.68
C ALA A 334 17.56 -9.23 -33.38
N PHE A 335 16.75 -8.41 -32.69
CA PHE A 335 16.00 -8.84 -31.51
C PHE A 335 15.06 -10.01 -31.83
N GLU A 336 14.25 -9.92 -32.88
CA GLU A 336 13.33 -10.99 -33.27
C GLU A 336 14.06 -12.29 -33.58
N LYS A 337 15.19 -12.20 -34.30
CA LYS A 337 16.00 -13.37 -34.64
C LYS A 337 16.58 -14.04 -33.38
N LEU A 338 17.13 -13.26 -32.46
CA LEU A 338 17.70 -13.78 -31.21
C LEU A 338 16.61 -14.36 -30.30
N LEU A 339 15.48 -13.66 -30.16
CA LEU A 339 14.35 -14.15 -29.37
C LEU A 339 13.84 -15.48 -29.92
N ARG A 340 13.67 -15.61 -31.23
CA ARG A 340 13.24 -16.86 -31.87
C ARG A 340 14.20 -18.02 -31.59
N GLN A 341 15.49 -17.76 -31.46
CA GLN A 341 16.49 -18.78 -31.11
C GLN A 341 16.44 -19.21 -29.63
N MET A 342 15.81 -18.40 -28.76
CA MET A 342 15.69 -18.67 -27.32
C MET A 342 14.36 -19.33 -26.94
N LEU A 343 13.42 -19.44 -27.88
CA LEU A 343 12.09 -20.02 -27.68
C LEU A 343 12.10 -21.51 -28.08
N PRO A 344 11.41 -22.37 -27.32
CA PRO A 344 11.27 -23.78 -27.69
C PRO A 344 10.39 -23.95 -28.93
N GLU A 345 10.48 -25.12 -29.57
CA GLU A 345 9.71 -25.39 -30.78
C GLU A 345 8.20 -25.31 -30.52
N GLY A 346 7.47 -24.60 -31.38
CA GLY A 346 6.02 -24.43 -31.28
C GLY A 346 5.56 -23.21 -30.47
N ILE A 347 6.47 -22.44 -29.85
CA ILE A 347 6.14 -21.15 -29.24
C ILE A 347 6.42 -20.00 -30.22
N GLU A 348 5.43 -19.13 -30.42
CA GLU A 348 5.54 -17.98 -31.31
C GLU A 348 5.30 -16.64 -30.59
N MET A 349 6.15 -15.65 -30.89
CA MET A 349 6.01 -14.31 -30.34
C MET A 349 4.94 -13.50 -31.09
N LYS A 350 4.09 -12.80 -30.34
CA LYS A 350 3.17 -11.78 -30.85
C LYS A 350 3.56 -10.40 -30.35
N ASP A 351 3.44 -9.37 -31.19
CA ASP A 351 3.82 -7.99 -30.84
C ASP A 351 3.15 -7.51 -29.54
N GLU A 352 1.89 -7.88 -29.29
CA GLU A 352 1.13 -7.54 -28.08
C GLU A 352 1.72 -8.12 -26.78
N TYR A 353 2.60 -9.12 -26.86
CA TYR A 353 3.31 -9.66 -25.70
C TYR A 353 4.35 -8.67 -25.19
N LEU A 354 4.82 -7.73 -26.02
CA LEU A 354 5.78 -6.70 -25.62
C LEU A 354 5.12 -5.48 -24.95
N ASN A 355 3.79 -5.40 -24.95
CA ASN A 355 3.05 -4.31 -24.32
C ASN A 355 3.41 -4.17 -22.84
N GLY A 356 3.83 -2.96 -22.44
CA GLY A 356 4.27 -2.67 -21.07
C GLY A 356 5.60 -3.33 -20.67
N LEU A 357 6.29 -4.04 -21.57
CA LEU A 357 7.62 -4.62 -21.33
C LEU A 357 8.71 -3.85 -22.07
N ALA A 358 8.42 -3.38 -23.28
CA ALA A 358 9.41 -2.80 -24.16
C ALA A 358 8.85 -1.60 -24.93
N LEU A 359 9.74 -0.69 -25.30
CA LEU A 359 9.42 0.45 -26.14
C LEU A 359 10.00 0.24 -27.55
N VAL A 360 9.11 0.15 -28.52
CA VAL A 360 9.45 0.07 -29.95
C VAL A 360 9.42 1.48 -30.55
N ASP A 361 10.54 1.92 -31.12
CA ASP A 361 10.65 3.16 -31.88
C ASP A 361 10.90 2.84 -33.35
N ASP A 362 10.19 3.54 -34.23
CA ASP A 362 10.48 3.57 -35.67
C ASP A 362 10.88 5.00 -36.07
N SER A 363 12.07 5.14 -36.65
CA SER A 363 12.63 6.42 -37.07
C SER A 363 13.28 6.30 -38.43
N LEU A 364 13.04 7.29 -39.29
CA LEU A 364 13.67 7.38 -40.62
C LEU A 364 15.20 7.33 -40.58
N THR A 365 15.83 7.75 -39.48
CA THR A 365 17.29 7.82 -39.37
C THR A 365 17.92 6.58 -38.74
N ARG A 366 17.18 5.84 -37.90
CA ARG A 366 17.71 4.71 -37.10
C ARG A 366 17.01 3.38 -37.40
N GLY A 367 15.98 3.37 -38.23
CA GLY A 367 15.12 2.21 -38.46
C GLY A 367 14.27 1.84 -37.24
N LYS A 368 13.66 0.66 -37.31
CA LYS A 368 12.86 0.08 -36.23
C LYS A 368 13.78 -0.52 -35.16
N THR A 369 13.56 -0.13 -33.91
CA THR A 369 14.40 -0.52 -32.78
C THR A 369 13.55 -0.75 -31.54
N ILE A 370 14.10 -1.50 -30.58
CA ILE A 370 13.42 -1.85 -29.33
C ILE A 370 14.36 -1.67 -28.14
N ARG A 371 13.80 -1.29 -26.99
CA ARG A 371 14.52 -1.20 -25.71
C ARG A 371 13.65 -1.68 -24.56
N TYR A 372 14.29 -2.08 -23.47
CA TYR A 372 13.62 -2.42 -22.22
C TYR A 372 12.84 -1.22 -21.64
N ALA A 373 11.60 -1.45 -21.21
CA ALA A 373 10.74 -0.46 -20.57
C ALA A 373 9.64 -1.17 -19.77
N ASN A 374 9.99 -2.00 -18.79
CA ASN A 374 9.02 -2.79 -18.05
C ASN A 374 8.23 -1.95 -17.03
N ILE A 375 6.90 -2.05 -17.05
CA ILE A 375 6.01 -1.38 -16.09
C ILE A 375 6.32 -1.73 -14.64
N GLU A 376 6.77 -2.96 -14.37
CA GLU A 376 7.06 -3.43 -13.01
C GLU A 376 8.26 -2.73 -12.37
N ASP A 377 9.11 -2.10 -13.19
CA ASP A 377 10.29 -1.33 -12.78
C ASP A 377 10.05 0.19 -12.83
N MET A 378 8.85 0.64 -13.20
CA MET A 378 8.50 2.06 -13.24
C MET A 378 7.97 2.56 -11.89
N PRO A 379 8.06 3.87 -11.59
CA PRO A 379 7.60 4.43 -10.31
C PRO A 379 6.10 4.22 -10.08
N ASP A 380 5.67 3.74 -8.92
CA ASP A 380 4.24 3.57 -8.58
C ASP A 380 3.46 4.90 -8.45
N ASP A 381 4.15 6.03 -8.37
CA ASP A 381 3.52 7.36 -8.33
C ASP A 381 3.12 7.82 -9.74
N GLU A 382 1.83 8.17 -9.89
CA GLU A 382 1.23 8.57 -11.18
C GLU A 382 2.05 9.67 -11.88
N TYR A 383 2.45 10.71 -11.15
CA TYR A 383 3.13 11.86 -11.71
C TYR A 383 4.58 11.53 -12.09
N LYS A 384 5.33 10.86 -11.19
CA LYS A 384 6.70 10.41 -11.46
C LYS A 384 6.75 9.42 -12.62
N ARG A 385 5.75 8.54 -12.77
CA ARG A 385 5.66 7.62 -13.91
C ARG A 385 5.47 8.35 -15.22
N LEU A 386 4.52 9.29 -15.27
CA LEU A 386 4.32 10.11 -16.46
C LEU A 386 5.57 10.95 -16.78
N GLN A 387 6.24 11.51 -15.77
CA GLN A 387 7.50 12.23 -15.94
C GLN A 387 8.59 11.36 -16.58
N LEU A 388 8.75 10.12 -16.10
CA LEU A 388 9.66 9.14 -16.71
C LEU A 388 9.28 8.85 -18.16
N LEU A 389 8.01 8.55 -18.45
CA LEU A 389 7.53 8.26 -19.80
C LEU A 389 7.78 9.43 -20.78
N PHE A 390 7.53 10.67 -20.36
CA PHE A 390 7.81 11.86 -21.18
C PHE A 390 9.31 12.14 -21.36
N SER A 391 10.15 11.75 -20.41
CA SER A 391 11.61 11.83 -20.57
C SER A 391 12.13 10.85 -21.62
N ILE A 392 11.47 9.69 -21.77
CA ILE A 392 11.83 8.66 -22.76
C ILE A 392 11.35 9.07 -24.16
N ARG A 393 10.10 9.52 -24.26
CA ARG A 393 9.47 9.94 -25.52
C ARG A 393 8.59 11.17 -25.26
N PRO A 394 8.80 12.30 -25.94
CA PRO A 394 8.09 13.55 -25.64
C PRO A 394 6.61 13.55 -26.09
N LYS A 395 6.25 12.69 -27.04
CA LYS A 395 4.90 12.61 -27.60
C LYS A 395 4.48 11.16 -27.76
N TRP A 396 3.33 10.80 -27.20
CA TRP A 396 2.81 9.44 -27.19
C TRP A 396 1.46 9.34 -27.87
N LYS A 397 1.22 8.25 -28.61
CA LYS A 397 -0.16 7.85 -28.95
C LYS A 397 -0.85 7.33 -27.69
N LEU A 398 -2.17 7.55 -27.58
CA LEU A 398 -2.93 7.08 -26.43
C LEU A 398 -2.85 5.55 -26.28
N THR A 399 -2.98 4.82 -27.39
CA THR A 399 -2.89 3.37 -27.45
C THR A 399 -1.49 2.83 -27.14
N GLU A 400 -0.46 3.67 -27.08
CA GLU A 400 0.90 3.23 -26.72
C GLU A 400 1.16 3.48 -25.24
N ILE A 401 0.85 4.68 -24.75
CA ILE A 401 1.12 5.06 -23.36
C ILE A 401 0.26 4.27 -22.36
N GLU A 402 -0.95 3.87 -22.75
CA GLU A 402 -1.86 3.12 -21.86
C GLU A 402 -1.25 1.80 -21.37
N HIS A 403 -0.46 1.12 -22.20
CA HIS A 403 0.22 -0.11 -21.81
C HIS A 403 1.18 0.07 -20.63
N PHE A 404 1.72 1.28 -20.46
CA PHE A 404 2.64 1.61 -19.36
C PHE A 404 1.96 2.11 -18.09
N LEU A 405 0.61 2.15 -18.09
CA LEU A 405 -0.20 2.67 -17.00
C LEU A 405 -1.20 1.64 -16.47
N THR A 406 -1.22 0.42 -17.02
CA THR A 406 -2.25 -0.59 -16.72
C THR A 406 -2.32 -1.03 -15.26
N ASP A 407 -1.18 -1.03 -14.56
CA ASP A 407 -1.07 -1.37 -13.14
C ASP A 407 -1.52 -0.22 -12.21
N LEU A 408 -1.38 1.04 -12.63
CA LEU A 408 -1.93 2.20 -11.91
C LEU A 408 -3.39 2.46 -12.27
N CYS A 409 -3.76 2.18 -13.51
CA CYS A 409 -5.07 2.43 -14.09
C CYS A 409 -5.62 1.14 -14.70
N PRO A 410 -6.32 0.30 -13.93
CA PRO A 410 -6.82 -0.99 -14.41
C PRO A 410 -7.91 -0.88 -15.47
N THR A 411 -8.45 0.32 -15.71
CA THR A 411 -9.47 0.57 -16.73
C THR A 411 -9.07 1.71 -17.66
N SER A 412 -9.55 1.65 -18.89
CA SER A 412 -9.39 2.74 -19.87
C SER A 412 -9.97 4.07 -19.35
N ARG A 413 -11.04 4.00 -18.53
CA ARG A 413 -11.61 5.16 -17.85
C ARG A 413 -10.64 5.77 -16.83
N ALA A 414 -10.08 4.96 -15.93
CA ALA A 414 -9.08 5.42 -14.96
C ALA A 414 -7.86 6.05 -15.68
N THR A 415 -7.40 5.41 -16.76
CA THR A 415 -6.31 5.92 -17.59
C THR A 415 -6.65 7.29 -18.16
N SER A 416 -7.87 7.44 -18.71
CA SER A 416 -8.34 8.71 -19.27
C SER A 416 -8.44 9.81 -18.21
N GLU A 417 -8.92 9.49 -17.01
CA GLU A 417 -9.03 10.42 -15.88
C GLU A 417 -7.63 10.87 -15.39
N MET A 418 -6.69 9.93 -15.21
CA MET A 418 -5.29 10.22 -14.85
C MET A 418 -4.63 11.13 -15.90
N LEU A 419 -4.72 10.78 -17.19
CA LEU A 419 -4.11 11.55 -18.26
C LEU A 419 -4.76 12.94 -18.38
N ALA A 420 -6.08 13.06 -18.23
CA ALA A 420 -6.77 14.35 -18.23
C ALA A 420 -6.36 15.22 -17.02
N LYS A 421 -6.07 14.60 -15.87
CA LYS A 421 -5.60 15.30 -14.66
C LYS A 421 -4.19 15.86 -14.83
N TYR A 422 -3.25 15.08 -15.38
CA TYR A 422 -1.83 15.43 -15.39
C TYR A 422 -1.25 15.87 -16.73
N CYS A 423 -1.93 15.65 -17.85
CA CYS A 423 -1.32 15.81 -19.17
C CYS A 423 -2.07 16.78 -20.10
N ARG A 424 -1.34 17.30 -21.09
CA ARG A 424 -1.85 18.07 -22.21
C ARG A 424 -2.03 17.15 -23.42
N HIS A 425 -3.11 17.38 -24.17
CA HIS A 425 -3.48 16.58 -25.33
C HIS A 425 -3.33 17.37 -26.63
N SER A 426 -3.07 16.66 -27.73
CA SER A 426 -3.04 17.22 -29.08
C SER A 426 -3.71 16.23 -30.05
N THR A 427 -4.36 16.75 -31.08
CA THR A 427 -4.96 15.94 -32.14
C THR A 427 -4.26 16.26 -33.45
N VAL A 428 -3.69 15.25 -34.11
CA VAL A 428 -3.04 15.40 -35.42
C VAL A 428 -3.61 14.34 -36.35
N GLY A 429 -4.22 14.75 -37.46
CA GLY A 429 -4.78 13.81 -38.43
C GLY A 429 -5.90 12.91 -37.90
N GLY A 430 -6.65 13.35 -36.88
CA GLY A 430 -7.71 12.56 -36.23
C GLY A 430 -7.22 11.62 -35.11
N GLU A 431 -5.91 11.40 -34.99
CA GLU A 431 -5.33 10.65 -33.88
C GLU A 431 -5.05 11.54 -32.68
N ARG A 432 -5.35 11.03 -31.48
CA ARG A 432 -5.10 11.72 -30.20
C ARG A 432 -3.73 11.35 -29.64
N TYR A 433 -3.01 12.37 -29.20
CA TYR A 433 -1.69 12.28 -28.61
C TYR A 433 -1.65 12.93 -27.24
N VAL A 434 -0.77 12.42 -26.38
CA VAL A 434 -0.39 13.05 -25.12
C VAL A 434 1.01 13.65 -25.31
N VAL A 435 1.18 14.94 -25.01
CA VAL A 435 2.35 15.72 -25.48
C VAL A 435 3.18 16.38 -24.37
N ALA A 436 2.63 16.56 -23.17
CA ALA A 436 3.35 17.16 -22.05
C ALA A 436 2.60 16.94 -20.73
N LEU A 437 3.32 17.05 -19.61
CA LEU A 437 2.74 17.26 -18.28
C LEU A 437 2.15 18.68 -18.17
N LYS A 438 1.14 18.84 -17.30
CA LYS A 438 0.45 20.11 -17.07
C LYS A 438 1.27 21.13 -16.30
#